data_AF-A0A1B6FP02-F1
#
_entry.id   AF-A0A1B6FP02-F1
#
_cell.length_a   1.000
_cell.length_b   1.000
_cell.length_c   1.000
_cell.angle_alpha   90.00
_cell.angle_beta   90.00
_cell.angle_gamma   90.00
#
_symmetry.space_group_name_H-M   'P 1'
#
loop_
_entity.id
_entity.type
_entity.pdbx_description
1 polymer ?
#
loop_
_entity_poly.entity_id
_entity_poly.type
_entity_poly.pdbx_seq_one_letter_code
_entity_poly.pdbx_strand_id
1 'polypeptide(L)'
;QKMLLERNFFKEGKLDKGTLVEFVREVKKFPGVSDEEAAILAAAKLVNSQPHSAVWYRIGAVRQLTGSRRIEPVLNTRLKEVYNALNEHKETKAEPPQVPDSDKNAVVEFHAATVAVKEKIGKFAVTIWRHGNLEPQVRVRVKTIDGTARRGEDYVPINEIITFEPQQREKQV
;
A
#
# COMPACT_ATOMS: atom_id res chain seq x y z
N GLN A 1 -10.26 -12.04 -20.63
CA GLN A 1 -8.78 -12.09 -20.67
C GLN A 1 -8.28 -11.47 -19.37
N LYS A 2 -7.83 -12.31 -18.44
CA LYS A 2 -7.48 -11.95 -17.06
C LYS A 2 -5.99 -11.58 -16.98
N MET A 3 -5.66 -10.67 -16.06
CA MET A 3 -4.30 -10.23 -15.65
C MET A 3 -3.62 -9.12 -16.48
N LEU A 4 -4.23 -7.94 -16.50
CA LEU A 4 -3.48 -6.67 -16.53
C LEU A 4 -3.20 -6.21 -15.09
N LEU A 5 -2.75 -7.14 -14.25
CA LEU A 5 -2.23 -6.84 -12.91
C LEU A 5 -0.88 -6.16 -13.12
N GLU A 6 -0.80 -4.89 -12.72
CA GLU A 6 0.42 -4.17 -12.31
C GLU A 6 1.71 -4.94 -12.62
N ARG A 7 2.22 -4.80 -13.84
CA ARG A 7 3.49 -5.43 -14.24
C ARG A 7 4.63 -4.69 -13.57
N ASN A 8 4.82 -4.98 -12.28
CA ASN A 8 6.06 -4.70 -11.57
C ASN A 8 7.13 -5.63 -12.16
N PHE A 9 7.73 -5.20 -13.28
CA PHE A 9 8.76 -5.95 -14.01
C PHE A 9 9.97 -6.31 -13.12
N PHE A 10 10.27 -5.48 -12.11
CA PHE A 10 11.36 -5.69 -11.16
C PHE A 10 10.81 -5.62 -9.73
N LYS A 11 10.22 -6.72 -9.24
CA LYS A 11 9.74 -6.79 -7.84
C LYS A 11 10.93 -6.72 -6.89
N GLU A 12 10.88 -5.80 -5.92
CA GLU A 12 11.94 -5.59 -4.91
C GLU A 12 13.34 -5.31 -5.50
N GLY A 13 13.43 -4.81 -6.74
CA GLY A 13 14.70 -4.59 -7.41
C GLY A 13 15.46 -5.86 -7.82
N LYS A 14 14.79 -7.02 -7.89
CA LYS A 14 15.37 -8.26 -8.39
C LYS A 14 15.32 -8.33 -9.91
N LEU A 15 16.40 -8.82 -10.51
CA LEU A 15 16.61 -8.90 -11.95
C LEU A 15 16.56 -10.35 -12.43
N ASP A 16 15.46 -10.75 -13.05
CA ASP A 16 15.32 -12.09 -13.62
C ASP A 16 15.42 -12.03 -15.15
N LYS A 17 16.02 -13.05 -15.76
CA LYS A 17 16.15 -13.13 -17.24
C LYS A 17 14.78 -13.07 -17.93
N GLY A 18 13.76 -13.71 -17.34
CA GLY A 18 12.40 -13.71 -17.89
C GLY A 18 11.75 -12.32 -17.85
N THR A 19 11.82 -11.64 -16.70
CA THR A 19 11.22 -10.31 -16.53
C THR A 19 11.93 -9.24 -17.35
N LEU A 20 13.25 -9.36 -17.51
CA LEU A 20 14.02 -8.52 -18.43
C LEU A 20 13.56 -8.66 -19.87
N VAL A 21 13.36 -9.89 -20.35
CA VAL A 21 12.89 -10.13 -21.72
C VAL A 21 11.49 -9.55 -21.94
N GLU A 22 10.60 -9.68 -20.94
CA GLU A 22 9.27 -9.07 -21.00
C GLU A 22 9.34 -7.54 -21.01
N PHE A 23 10.18 -6.94 -20.17
CA PHE A 23 10.38 -5.49 -20.13
C PHE A 23 10.93 -4.96 -21.47
N VAL A 24 11.98 -5.59 -22.01
CA VAL A 24 12.56 -5.20 -23.31
C VAL A 24 11.55 -5.34 -24.44
N ARG A 25 10.72 -6.39 -24.43
CA ARG A 25 9.61 -6.55 -25.41
C ARG A 25 8.60 -5.41 -25.30
N GLU A 26 8.31 -4.94 -24.09
CA GLU A 26 7.40 -3.80 -23.87
C GLU A 26 8.02 -2.49 -24.38
N VAL A 27 9.29 -2.23 -24.05
CA VAL A 27 10.02 -1.04 -24.52
C VAL A 27 10.11 -1.02 -26.05
N LYS A 28 10.36 -2.16 -26.69
CA LYS A 28 10.43 -2.27 -28.16
C LYS A 28 9.11 -2.01 -28.89
N LYS A 29 7.98 -1.89 -28.19
CA LYS A 29 6.71 -1.42 -28.80
C LYS A 29 6.78 0.05 -29.22
N PHE A 30 7.64 0.84 -28.56
CA PHE A 30 7.88 2.22 -28.95
C PHE A 30 8.81 2.26 -30.17
N PRO A 31 8.40 2.89 -31.29
CA PRO A 31 9.19 2.87 -32.51
C PRO A 31 10.52 3.62 -32.35
N GLY A 32 11.60 3.02 -32.85
CA GLY A 32 12.91 3.64 -32.92
C GLY A 32 13.71 3.65 -31.61
N VAL A 33 13.40 2.75 -30.66
CA VAL A 33 14.21 2.52 -29.47
C VAL A 33 15.27 1.44 -29.75
N SER A 34 16.54 1.76 -29.54
CA SER A 34 17.67 0.82 -29.68
C SER A 34 17.71 -0.19 -28.54
N ASP A 35 18.36 -1.33 -28.74
CA ASP A 35 18.58 -2.34 -27.70
C ASP A 35 19.39 -1.77 -26.52
N GLU A 36 20.30 -0.84 -26.80
CA GLU A 36 21.06 -0.09 -25.79
C GLU A 36 20.15 0.83 -24.97
N GLU A 37 19.24 1.53 -25.64
CA GLU A 37 18.28 2.43 -25.01
C GLU A 37 17.29 1.65 -24.14
N ALA A 38 16.87 0.46 -24.58
CA ALA A 38 16.05 -0.44 -23.79
C ALA A 38 16.78 -0.93 -22.53
N ALA A 39 18.09 -1.19 -22.62
CA ALA A 39 18.91 -1.54 -21.46
C ALA A 39 19.03 -0.38 -20.46
N ILE A 40 19.21 0.86 -20.95
CA ILE A 40 19.24 2.07 -20.10
C ILE A 40 17.89 2.25 -19.39
N LEU A 41 16.77 2.08 -20.09
CA LEU A 41 15.43 2.16 -19.52
C LEU A 41 15.18 1.07 -18.48
N ALA A 42 15.69 -0.14 -18.71
CA ALA A 42 15.61 -1.25 -17.75
C ALA A 42 16.40 -0.93 -16.48
N ALA A 43 17.63 -0.40 -16.62
CA ALA A 43 18.46 0.02 -15.50
C ALA A 43 17.79 1.15 -14.69
N ALA A 44 17.20 2.15 -15.36
CA ALA A 44 16.48 3.24 -14.70
C ALA A 44 15.28 2.73 -13.90
N LYS A 45 14.48 1.83 -14.48
CA LYS A 45 13.33 1.23 -13.81
C LYS A 45 13.76 0.36 -12.63
N LEU A 46 14.86 -0.38 -12.78
CA LEU A 46 15.43 -1.22 -11.73
C LEU A 46 15.83 -0.39 -10.50
N VAL A 47 16.57 0.70 -10.70
CA VAL A 47 16.98 1.61 -9.61
C VAL A 47 15.77 2.15 -8.84
N ASN A 48 14.73 2.60 -9.55
CA ASN A 48 13.53 3.12 -8.89
C ASN A 48 12.71 2.04 -8.17
N SER A 49 12.77 0.78 -8.62
CA SER A 49 12.05 -0.35 -8.02
C SER A 49 12.73 -0.94 -6.77
N GLN A 50 13.99 -0.56 -6.49
CA GLN A 50 14.70 -1.05 -5.33
C GLN A 50 14.08 -0.52 -4.03
N PRO A 51 14.09 -1.32 -2.94
CA PRO A 51 13.72 -0.83 -1.63
C PRO A 51 14.71 0.25 -1.19
N HIS A 52 14.20 1.43 -0.86
CA HIS A 52 15.02 2.56 -0.43
C HIS A 52 15.13 2.61 1.10
N SER A 53 16.27 3.09 1.61
CA SER A 53 16.47 3.26 3.05
C SER A 53 15.62 4.40 3.62
N ALA A 54 15.38 4.41 4.93
CA ALA A 54 14.66 5.51 5.60
C ALA A 54 15.33 6.89 5.35
N VAL A 55 16.66 6.92 5.23
CA VAL A 55 17.44 8.15 4.94
C VAL A 55 17.11 8.68 3.54
N TRP A 56 16.94 7.81 2.55
CA TRP A 56 16.57 8.21 1.19
C TRP A 56 15.24 8.99 1.18
N TYR A 57 14.23 8.51 1.90
CA TYR A 57 12.93 9.21 2.01
C TYR A 57 13.05 10.55 2.73
N ARG A 58 13.84 10.63 3.80
CA ARG A 58 14.10 11.91 4.50
C ARG A 58 14.76 12.92 3.57
N ILE A 59 15.78 12.52 2.82
CA ILE A 59 16.46 13.38 1.84
C ILE A 59 15.48 13.81 0.74
N GLY A 60 14.65 12.89 0.24
CA GLY A 60 13.62 13.19 -0.76
C GLY A 60 12.62 14.24 -0.29
N ALA A 61 12.11 14.11 0.95
CA ALA A 61 11.17 15.06 1.54
C ALA A 61 11.78 16.45 1.74
N VAL A 62 13.00 16.53 2.30
CA VAL A 62 13.70 17.82 2.50
C VAL A 62 13.98 18.51 1.17
N ARG A 63 14.37 17.76 0.13
CA ARG A 63 14.57 18.31 -1.21
C ARG A 63 13.29 18.86 -1.80
N GLN A 64 12.16 18.18 -1.59
CA GLN A 64 10.85 18.68 -2.04
C GLN A 64 10.45 19.99 -1.34
N LEU A 65 10.69 20.11 -0.04
CA LEU A 65 10.38 21.33 0.73
C LEU A 65 11.26 22.53 0.32
N THR A 66 12.52 22.27 -0.03
CA THR A 66 13.50 23.31 -0.39
C THR A 66 13.52 23.64 -1.89
N GLY A 67 12.61 23.07 -2.68
CA GLY A 67 12.57 23.25 -4.14
C GLY A 67 13.75 22.62 -4.89
N SER A 68 14.51 21.75 -4.23
CA SER A 68 15.66 21.05 -4.83
C SER A 68 15.21 19.90 -5.74
N ARG A 69 16.04 19.57 -6.75
CA ARG A 69 15.76 18.46 -7.68
C ARG A 69 15.74 17.10 -6.97
N ARG A 70 14.75 16.27 -7.33
CA ARG A 70 14.64 14.87 -6.90
C ARG A 70 15.79 14.04 -7.47
N ILE A 71 16.11 12.95 -6.76
CA ILE A 71 17.13 11.99 -7.20
C ILE A 71 16.45 11.05 -8.18
N GLU A 72 16.61 11.33 -9.47
CA GLU A 72 16.10 10.55 -10.59
C GLU A 72 17.28 10.11 -11.48
N PRO A 73 17.17 8.95 -12.18
CA PRO A 73 18.19 8.55 -13.14
C PRO A 73 18.32 9.57 -14.27
N VAL A 74 19.57 9.86 -14.67
CA VAL A 74 19.85 10.78 -15.78
C VAL A 74 19.52 10.08 -17.10
N LEU A 75 18.48 10.54 -17.77
CA LEU A 75 18.00 10.02 -19.05
C LEU A 75 17.99 11.16 -20.08
N ASN A 76 18.26 10.83 -21.36
CA ASN A 76 18.03 11.76 -22.46
C ASN A 76 16.54 12.11 -22.55
N THR A 77 16.19 13.29 -23.08
CA THR A 77 14.80 13.80 -23.15
C THR A 77 13.84 12.77 -23.75
N ARG A 78 14.22 12.16 -24.88
CA ARG A 78 13.42 11.10 -25.54
C ARG A 78 13.25 9.85 -24.68
N LEU A 79 14.30 9.42 -23.99
CA LEU A 79 14.24 8.26 -23.08
C LEU A 79 13.41 8.57 -21.85
N LYS A 80 13.44 9.81 -21.37
CA LYS A 80 12.60 10.27 -20.27
C LYS A 80 11.12 10.22 -20.63
N GLU A 81 10.74 10.58 -21.86
CA GLU A 81 9.37 10.46 -22.37
C GLU A 81 8.91 8.99 -22.41
N VAL A 82 9.73 8.10 -22.98
CA VAL A 82 9.43 6.66 -23.01
C VAL A 82 9.34 6.07 -21.60
N TYR A 83 10.26 6.46 -20.72
CA TYR A 83 10.27 6.05 -19.32
C TYR A 83 9.01 6.50 -18.56
N ASN A 84 8.59 7.74 -18.78
CA ASN A 84 7.36 8.28 -18.20
C ASN A 84 6.13 7.56 -18.75
N ALA A 85 6.05 7.34 -20.07
CA ALA A 85 4.95 6.62 -20.70
C ALA A 85 4.82 5.17 -20.18
N LEU A 86 5.94 4.48 -19.92
CA LEU A 86 5.97 3.15 -19.31
C LEU A 86 5.50 3.15 -17.84
N ASN A 87 5.74 4.25 -17.12
CA ASN A 87 5.33 4.42 -15.72
C ASN A 87 3.94 5.03 -15.56
N GLU A 88 3.40 5.69 -16.59
CA GLU A 88 2.07 6.32 -16.61
C GLU A 88 0.94 5.31 -16.76
N HIS A 89 1.24 4.04 -17.03
CA HIS A 89 0.27 2.97 -16.84
C HIS A 89 -0.20 3.02 -15.40
N LYS A 90 -1.44 3.48 -15.22
CA LYS A 90 -2.13 3.65 -13.95
C LYS A 90 -1.77 2.52 -12.99
N GLU A 91 -0.73 2.71 -12.18
CA GLU A 91 -0.96 2.71 -10.75
C GLU A 91 -2.18 3.60 -10.64
N THR A 92 -3.35 2.99 -10.43
CA THR A 92 -4.46 3.74 -9.85
C THR A 92 -3.75 4.43 -8.70
N LYS A 93 -3.43 5.74 -8.85
CA LYS A 93 -3.14 6.60 -7.71
C LYS A 93 -4.30 6.22 -6.83
N ALA A 94 -4.05 5.40 -5.80
CA ALA A 94 -5.12 4.87 -4.99
C ALA A 94 -5.79 6.15 -4.53
N GLU A 95 -6.95 6.45 -5.12
CA GLU A 95 -7.67 7.64 -4.72
C GLU A 95 -7.75 7.46 -3.21
N PRO A 96 -7.32 8.48 -2.44
CA PRO A 96 -7.36 8.37 -0.99
C PRO A 96 -8.72 7.77 -0.66
N PRO A 97 -8.75 6.63 0.06
CA PRO A 97 -9.94 5.79 0.12
C PRO A 97 -11.14 6.68 0.38
N GLN A 98 -12.05 6.74 -0.60
CA GLN A 98 -13.21 7.61 -0.49
C GLN A 98 -13.94 7.20 0.78
N VAL A 99 -14.29 8.18 1.62
CA VAL A 99 -15.00 7.91 2.88
C VAL A 99 -16.24 7.07 2.53
N PRO A 100 -16.43 5.90 3.16
CA PRO A 100 -17.54 5.02 2.81
C PRO A 100 -18.85 5.80 2.97
N ASP A 101 -19.73 5.71 1.97
CA ASP A 101 -21.06 6.32 1.99
C ASP A 101 -21.85 5.75 3.19
N SER A 102 -21.96 6.56 4.24
CA SER A 102 -22.51 6.13 5.53
C SER A 102 -24.03 5.90 5.45
N ASP A 103 -24.72 6.43 4.44
CA ASP A 103 -26.18 6.27 4.32
C ASP A 103 -26.54 4.89 3.77
N LYS A 104 -25.69 4.33 2.90
CA LYS A 104 -25.92 3.03 2.26
C LYS A 104 -25.22 1.89 2.97
N ASN A 105 -24.04 2.14 3.53
CA ASN A 105 -23.18 1.10 4.06
C ASN A 105 -23.23 1.03 5.58
N ALA A 106 -23.10 -0.18 6.11
CA ALA A 106 -22.76 -0.39 7.51
C ALA A 106 -21.26 -0.19 7.69
N VAL A 107 -20.86 0.82 8.45
CA VAL A 107 -19.46 1.11 8.73
C VAL A 107 -19.14 0.63 10.14
N VAL A 108 -18.06 -0.14 10.28
CA VAL A 108 -17.63 -0.70 11.57
C VAL A 108 -16.18 -0.30 11.81
N GLU A 109 -15.91 0.30 12.96
CA GLU A 109 -14.59 0.79 13.32
C GLU A 109 -14.30 0.55 14.81
N PHE A 110 -13.06 0.78 15.23
CA PHE A 110 -12.73 0.85 16.65
C PHE A 110 -13.20 2.17 17.23
N HIS A 111 -13.67 2.16 18.48
CA HIS A 111 -14.10 3.40 19.16
C HIS A 111 -12.96 4.44 19.29
N ALA A 112 -11.71 3.98 19.30
CA ALA A 112 -10.53 4.83 19.28
C ALA A 112 -9.41 4.18 18.45
N ALA A 113 -8.65 5.00 17.71
CA ALA A 113 -7.49 4.54 16.94
C ALA A 113 -6.30 4.14 17.82
N THR A 114 -6.16 4.80 18.98
CA THR A 114 -5.13 4.49 19.97
C THR A 114 -5.73 4.60 21.37
N VAL A 115 -5.29 3.72 22.27
CA VAL A 115 -5.71 3.73 23.67
C VAL A 115 -4.48 3.60 24.55
N ALA A 116 -4.36 4.47 25.55
CA ALA A 116 -3.36 4.35 26.60
C ALA A 116 -4.00 3.70 27.83
N VAL A 117 -3.44 2.58 28.26
CA VAL A 117 -3.86 1.85 29.46
C VAL A 117 -2.69 1.71 30.43
N LYS A 118 -2.99 1.59 31.72
CA LYS A 118 -1.96 1.24 32.71
C LYS A 118 -1.58 -0.23 32.55
N GLU A 119 -0.29 -0.55 32.66
CA GLU A 119 0.21 -1.93 32.55
C GLU A 119 -0.48 -2.90 33.53
N LYS A 120 -0.86 -2.41 34.72
CA LYS A 120 -1.50 -3.22 35.78
C LYS A 120 -3.03 -3.29 35.69
N ILE A 121 -3.65 -2.87 34.59
CA ILE A 121 -5.11 -2.87 34.45
C ILE A 121 -5.71 -4.30 34.39
N GLY A 122 -4.89 -5.29 34.05
CA GLY A 122 -5.27 -6.70 33.98
C GLY A 122 -6.06 -7.05 32.72
N LYS A 123 -7.26 -6.49 32.55
CA LYS A 123 -8.09 -6.68 31.36
C LYS A 123 -8.57 -5.33 30.84
N PHE A 124 -8.54 -5.16 29.52
CA PHE A 124 -9.04 -3.98 28.85
C PHE A 124 -10.01 -4.40 27.74
N ALA A 125 -11.27 -3.98 27.84
CA ALA A 125 -12.29 -4.26 26.84
C ALA A 125 -12.18 -3.25 25.69
N VAL A 126 -12.04 -3.75 24.46
CA VAL A 126 -11.97 -2.92 23.26
C VAL A 126 -13.38 -2.78 22.70
N THR A 127 -13.90 -1.54 22.69
CA THR A 127 -15.21 -1.25 22.09
C THR A 127 -15.08 -1.07 20.58
N ILE A 128 -15.91 -1.80 19.85
CA ILE A 128 -16.09 -1.68 18.40
C ILE A 128 -17.46 -1.06 18.17
N TRP A 129 -17.47 -0.01 17.34
CA TRP A 129 -18.67 0.75 17.05
C TRP A 129 -19.10 0.56 15.60
N ARG A 130 -20.41 0.51 15.39
CA ARG A 130 -21.07 0.40 14.09
C ARG A 130 -21.96 1.64 13.89
N HIS A 131 -21.81 2.28 12.74
CA HIS A 131 -22.65 3.39 12.31
C HIS A 131 -23.04 3.28 10.83
N GLY A 132 -23.78 4.28 10.34
CA GLY A 132 -24.37 4.27 9.01
C GLY A 132 -25.61 3.39 8.93
N ASN A 133 -25.67 2.49 7.96
CA ASN A 133 -26.79 1.57 7.79
C ASN A 133 -26.81 0.48 8.88
N LEU A 134 -27.82 0.51 9.75
CA LEU A 134 -27.98 -0.43 10.86
C LEU A 134 -28.97 -1.56 10.59
N GLU A 135 -29.64 -1.58 9.43
CA GLU A 135 -30.65 -2.58 9.07
C GLU A 135 -30.07 -3.99 8.88
N PRO A 136 -28.96 -4.20 8.14
CA PRO A 136 -28.46 -5.55 7.90
C PRO A 136 -27.77 -6.12 9.15
N GLN A 137 -27.74 -7.43 9.30
CA GLN A 137 -26.81 -8.09 10.22
C GLN A 137 -25.38 -8.00 9.66
N VAL A 138 -24.39 -7.68 10.50
CA VAL A 138 -22.99 -7.54 10.08
C VAL A 138 -22.10 -8.46 10.92
N ARG A 139 -21.18 -9.18 10.26
CA ARG A 139 -20.22 -10.07 10.92
C ARG A 139 -18.81 -9.60 10.62
N VAL A 140 -18.05 -9.27 11.66
CA VAL A 140 -16.67 -8.77 11.56
C VAL A 140 -15.75 -9.69 12.33
N ARG A 141 -14.66 -10.12 11.70
CA ARG A 141 -13.61 -10.87 12.38
C ARG A 141 -12.62 -9.91 13.01
N VAL A 142 -12.39 -10.06 14.30
CA VAL A 142 -11.45 -9.27 15.08
C VAL A 142 -10.31 -10.16 15.52
N LYS A 143 -9.08 -9.73 15.27
CA LYS A 143 -7.88 -10.42 15.71
C LYS A 143 -6.86 -9.42 16.23
N THR A 144 -6.09 -9.84 17.22
CA THR A 144 -4.86 -9.14 17.59
C THR A 144 -3.73 -9.51 16.65
N ILE A 145 -2.80 -8.58 16.47
CA ILE A 145 -1.58 -8.75 15.68
C ILE A 145 -0.40 -8.28 16.52
N ASP A 146 0.73 -8.97 16.37
CA ASP A 146 1.96 -8.58 17.07
C ASP A 146 2.50 -7.28 16.47
N GLY A 147 2.99 -6.41 17.34
CA GLY A 147 3.66 -5.18 16.99
C GLY A 147 4.98 -5.11 17.75
N THR A 148 5.11 -4.12 18.63
CA THR A 148 6.17 -4.11 19.65
C THR A 148 5.88 -5.09 20.78
N ALA A 149 4.60 -5.28 21.12
CA ALA A 149 4.13 -6.26 22.11
C ALA A 149 3.96 -7.66 21.48
N ARG A 150 4.30 -8.70 22.24
CA ARG A 150 4.28 -10.11 21.82
C ARG A 150 3.14 -10.89 22.46
N ARG A 151 2.41 -11.66 21.64
CA ARG A 151 1.39 -12.61 22.13
C ARG A 151 1.96 -13.58 23.17
N GLY A 152 1.19 -13.89 24.21
CA GLY A 152 1.56 -14.84 25.26
C GLY A 152 2.58 -14.31 26.29
N GLU A 153 3.31 -13.23 25.96
CA GLU A 153 4.17 -12.50 26.89
C GLU A 153 3.46 -11.26 27.43
N ASP A 154 3.04 -10.35 26.53
CA ASP A 154 2.45 -9.05 26.90
C ASP A 154 0.91 -9.07 26.91
N TYR A 155 0.30 -9.93 26.09
CA TYR A 155 -1.16 -10.00 25.95
C TYR A 155 -1.64 -11.40 25.55
N VAL A 156 -2.89 -11.73 25.86
CA VAL A 156 -3.54 -12.96 25.40
C VAL A 156 -4.17 -12.71 24.02
N PRO A 157 -3.81 -13.49 22.98
CA PRO A 157 -4.32 -13.26 21.64
C PRO A 157 -5.81 -13.59 21.54
N ILE A 158 -6.54 -12.79 20.76
CA ILE A 158 -7.96 -12.95 20.46
C ILE A 158 -8.13 -13.09 18.95
N ASN A 159 -9.08 -13.93 18.55
CA ASN A 159 -9.40 -14.19 17.14
C ASN A 159 -10.85 -14.66 17.04
N GLU A 160 -11.78 -13.71 17.04
CA GLU A 160 -13.21 -13.98 17.20
C GLU A 160 -14.03 -13.30 16.09
N ILE A 161 -15.24 -13.79 15.86
CA ILE A 161 -16.20 -13.18 14.93
C ILE A 161 -17.28 -12.48 15.74
N ILE A 162 -17.32 -11.17 15.64
CA ILE A 162 -18.35 -10.33 16.24
C ILE A 162 -19.51 -10.22 15.27
N THR A 163 -20.70 -10.60 15.73
CA THR A 163 -21.96 -10.38 15.00
C THR A 163 -22.67 -9.19 15.62
N PHE A 164 -22.99 -8.18 14.80
CA PHE A 164 -23.88 -7.07 15.10
C PHE A 164 -25.26 -7.41 14.54
N GLU A 165 -26.23 -7.56 15.43
CA GLU A 165 -27.63 -7.71 15.03
C GLU A 165 -28.16 -6.41 14.41
N PRO A 166 -29.29 -6.45 13.67
CA PRO A 166 -29.98 -5.25 13.22
C PRO A 166 -30.17 -4.25 14.37
N GLN A 167 -29.89 -2.98 14.11
CA GLN A 167 -29.94 -1.86 15.07
C GLN A 167 -28.91 -1.90 16.22
N GLN A 168 -28.04 -2.90 16.28
CA GLN A 168 -26.95 -2.94 17.27
C GLN A 168 -25.79 -2.02 16.86
N ARG A 169 -25.42 -1.09 17.75
CA ARG A 169 -24.41 -0.05 17.48
C ARG A 169 -23.04 -0.31 18.07
N GLU A 170 -22.95 -1.11 19.13
CA GLU A 170 -21.69 -1.34 19.82
C GLU A 170 -21.56 -2.77 20.31
N LYS A 171 -20.31 -3.24 20.38
CA LYS A 171 -19.94 -4.52 20.95
C LYS A 171 -18.53 -4.44 21.50
N GLN A 172 -18.30 -5.09 22.63
CA GLN A 172 -16.99 -5.17 23.28
C GLN A 172 -16.37 -6.55 23.07
N VAL A 173 -15.04 -6.56 23.01
CA VAL A 173 -14.18 -7.75 23.03
C VAL A 173 -13.09 -7.60 24.06
#